data_AF-A0A914KAK6-F1
#
_entry.id   AF-A0A914KAK6-F1
#
_cell.length_a   1.000
_cell.length_b   1.000
_cell.length_c   1.000
_cell.angle_alpha   90.00
_cell.angle_beta   90.00
_cell.angle_gamma   90.00
#
_symmetry.space_group_name_H-M   'P 1'
#
loop_
_entity.id
_entity.type
_entity.pdbx_description
1 polymer ?
#
loop_
_entity_poly.entity_id
_entity_poly.type
_entity_poly.pdbx_seq_one_letter_code
_entity_poly.pdbx_strand_id
1 'polypeptide(L)'
;MVEEYAENLAKEVGDRTNELIEEKKKSDFLLYRMLPKQVADNLKAGLAVEPENFESVTIFFSDVVQFTIGDGYLCVSGLPHRNENHVTEIADLSLSLLEAIKLLEIPHLPDTKINIRIGAHSGACTAGVVGLSMPRYCLFGDTVNIASRMESNGKAGCIQISAKTHELLENTGGFVTEPRGQILIKGKGIMETFWLLSRTPSHAPFLQAQISVDGSIDGHVDEVSDLQCLINETCDNF
;
A
#
# COMPACT_ATOMS: atom_id res chain seq x y z
N MET A 1 45.81 27.13 31.47
CA MET A 1 46.02 27.20 30.00
C MET A 1 45.68 25.88 29.31
N VAL A 2 46.14 24.72 29.80
CA VAL A 2 45.78 23.41 29.21
C VAL A 2 44.38 22.92 29.62
N GLU A 3 43.96 23.16 30.87
CA GLU A 3 42.64 22.75 31.39
C GLU A 3 41.47 23.47 30.69
N GLU A 4 41.57 24.79 30.52
CA GLU A 4 40.54 25.60 29.83
C GLU A 4 40.34 25.17 28.37
N TYR A 5 41.41 24.73 27.69
CA TYR A 5 41.31 24.18 26.35
C TYR A 5 40.59 22.81 26.34
N ALA A 6 40.87 21.95 27.32
CA ALA A 6 40.21 20.65 27.46
C ALA A 6 38.71 20.79 27.77
N GLU A 7 38.33 21.74 28.62
CA GLU A 7 36.92 22.04 28.94
C GLU A 7 36.15 22.59 27.74
N ASN A 8 36.76 23.52 27.00
CA ASN A 8 36.14 24.07 25.79
C ASN A 8 35.97 23.00 24.70
N LEU A 9 36.96 22.13 24.50
CA LEU A 9 36.85 21.02 23.55
C LEU A 9 35.78 20.00 23.98
N ALA A 10 35.69 19.69 25.27
CA ALA A 10 34.65 18.79 25.78
C ALA A 10 33.25 19.36 25.56
N LYS A 11 33.08 20.67 25.74
CA LYS A 11 31.83 21.38 25.45
C LYS A 11 31.49 21.33 23.95
N GLU A 12 32.46 21.64 23.09
CA GLU A 12 32.27 21.61 21.63
C GLU A 12 31.94 20.19 21.13
N VAL A 13 32.61 19.15 21.63
CA VAL A 13 32.29 17.76 21.31
C VAL A 13 30.88 17.40 21.80
N GLY A 14 30.48 17.86 22.99
CA GLY A 14 29.13 17.65 23.52
C GLY A 14 28.05 18.28 22.65
N ASP A 15 28.25 19.55 22.27
CA ASP A 15 27.32 20.29 21.40
C ASP A 15 27.18 19.61 20.03
N ARG A 16 28.31 19.26 19.39
CA ARG A 16 28.35 18.53 18.11
C ARG A 16 27.71 17.15 18.21
N THR A 17 27.89 16.44 19.33
CA THR A 17 27.28 15.12 19.54
C THR A 17 25.77 15.23 19.64
N ASN A 18 25.25 16.27 20.33
CA ASN A 18 23.82 16.52 20.41
C ASN A 18 23.21 16.88 19.05
N GLU A 19 23.86 17.76 18.29
CA GLU A 19 23.46 18.10 16.91
C GLU A 19 23.40 16.85 16.02
N LEU A 20 24.44 16.01 16.06
CA LEU A 20 24.49 14.75 15.32
C LEU A 20 23.36 13.79 15.72
N ILE A 21 23.00 13.72 17.01
CA ILE A 21 21.90 12.89 17.48
C ILE A 21 20.55 13.39 16.92
N GLU A 22 20.33 14.71 16.92
CA GLU A 22 19.09 15.29 16.37
C GLU A 22 18.98 15.10 14.86
N GLU A 23 20.05 15.35 14.11
CA GLU A 23 20.08 15.12 12.67
C GLU A 23 19.88 13.63 12.34
N LYS A 24 20.53 12.74 13.10
CA LYS A 24 20.33 11.29 12.96
C LYS A 24 18.88 10.89 13.19
N LYS A 25 18.22 11.42 14.23
CA LYS A 25 16.79 11.14 14.49
C LYS A 25 15.90 11.59 13.33
N LYS A 26 16.17 12.76 12.75
CA LYS A 26 15.42 13.26 11.57
C LYS A 26 15.64 12.37 10.35
N SER A 27 16.88 11.94 10.12
CA SER A 27 17.24 11.04 9.02
C SER A 27 16.56 9.67 9.18
N ASP A 28 16.66 9.07 10.36
CA ASP A 28 16.02 7.78 10.68
C ASP A 28 14.50 7.86 10.53
N PHE A 29 13.89 8.94 11.02
CA PHE A 29 12.46 9.17 10.90
C PHE A 29 11.99 9.21 9.43
N LEU A 30 12.76 9.86 8.55
CA LEU A 30 12.44 9.90 7.12
C LEU A 30 12.61 8.51 6.49
N LEU A 31 13.64 7.76 6.86
CA LEU A 31 13.86 6.42 6.33
C LEU A 31 12.70 5.48 6.63
N TYR A 32 12.18 5.50 7.87
CA TYR A 32 11.01 4.70 8.26
C TYR A 32 9.70 5.14 7.59
N ARG A 33 9.64 6.35 7.01
CA ARG A 33 8.50 6.79 6.19
C ARG A 33 8.59 6.31 4.74
N MET A 34 9.80 6.02 4.27
CA MET A 34 10.06 5.62 2.88
C MET A 34 10.09 4.10 2.70
N LEU A 35 10.45 3.35 3.75
CA LEU A 35 10.67 1.91 3.69
C LEU A 35 9.98 1.20 4.87
N PRO A 36 9.60 -0.08 4.69
CA PRO A 36 9.15 -0.91 5.81
C PRO A 36 10.21 -0.96 6.92
N LYS A 37 9.80 -0.97 8.19
CA LYS A 37 10.72 -0.91 9.35
C LYS A 37 11.81 -1.98 9.32
N GLN A 38 11.42 -3.23 9.06
CA GLN A 38 12.35 -4.36 8.96
C GLN A 38 13.45 -4.13 7.91
N VAL A 39 13.08 -3.54 6.77
CA VAL A 39 14.00 -3.23 5.67
C VAL A 39 14.90 -2.04 6.02
N ALA A 40 14.31 -0.99 6.60
CA ALA A 40 15.04 0.20 7.05
C ALA A 40 16.08 -0.12 8.13
N ASP A 41 15.76 -1.01 9.08
CA ASP A 41 16.66 -1.42 10.15
C ASP A 41 17.88 -2.18 9.61
N ASN A 42 17.67 -3.07 8.65
CA ASN A 42 18.76 -3.78 7.97
C ASN A 42 19.69 -2.80 7.23
N LEU A 43 19.13 -1.85 6.48
CA LEU A 43 19.91 -0.83 5.77
C LEU A 43 20.69 0.07 6.74
N LYS A 44 20.08 0.47 7.87
CA LYS A 44 20.77 1.23 8.92
C LYS A 44 21.91 0.48 9.56
N ALA A 45 21.80 -0.85 9.66
CA ALA A 45 22.87 -1.71 10.16
C ALA A 45 23.98 -1.96 9.12
N GLY A 46 23.86 -1.41 7.90
CA GLY A 46 24.80 -1.64 6.80
C GLY A 46 24.68 -3.05 6.20
N LEU A 47 23.59 -3.76 6.49
CA LEU A 47 23.32 -5.08 5.95
C LEU A 47 22.69 -4.94 4.56
N ALA A 48 23.14 -5.77 3.62
CA ALA A 48 22.47 -5.91 2.34
C ALA A 48 21.07 -6.51 2.55
N VAL A 49 20.07 -5.95 1.86
CA VAL A 49 18.71 -6.50 1.85
C VAL A 49 18.57 -7.35 0.60
N GLU A 50 18.67 -8.66 0.78
CA GLU A 50 18.45 -9.63 -0.29
C GLU A 50 16.96 -9.66 -0.68
N PRO A 51 16.63 -9.87 -1.98
CA PRO A 51 15.25 -10.05 -2.40
C PRO A 51 14.60 -11.28 -1.77
N GLU A 52 13.38 -11.13 -1.28
CA GLU A 52 12.59 -12.21 -0.65
C GLU A 52 11.43 -12.63 -1.56
N ASN A 53 11.16 -13.94 -1.62
CA ASN A 53 10.03 -14.52 -2.35
C ASN A 53 8.84 -14.76 -1.43
N PHE A 54 7.69 -14.21 -1.78
CA PHE A 54 6.42 -14.39 -1.09
C PHE A 54 5.51 -15.29 -1.93
N GLU A 55 4.99 -16.36 -1.34
CA GLU A 55 4.19 -17.37 -2.06
C GLU A 55 2.77 -16.86 -2.36
N SER A 56 2.22 -16.07 -1.45
CA SER A 56 0.89 -15.49 -1.56
C SER A 56 0.87 -14.10 -0.95
N VAL A 57 0.59 -13.11 -1.79
CA VAL A 57 0.25 -11.73 -1.41
C VAL A 57 -1.01 -11.33 -2.16
N THR A 58 -1.71 -10.30 -1.67
CA THR A 58 -2.77 -9.64 -2.46
C THR A 58 -2.36 -8.22 -2.78
N ILE A 59 -2.36 -7.90 -4.07
CA ILE A 59 -2.01 -6.59 -4.61
C ILE A 59 -3.27 -5.92 -5.14
N PHE A 60 -3.46 -4.66 -4.78
CA PHE A 60 -4.52 -3.78 -5.28
C PHE A 60 -3.90 -2.59 -6.01
N PHE A 61 -4.48 -2.25 -7.16
CA PHE A 61 -4.26 -1.01 -7.88
C PHE A 61 -5.58 -0.24 -7.96
N SER A 62 -5.53 1.07 -7.78
CA SER A 62 -6.65 1.96 -8.08
C SER A 62 -6.22 3.11 -8.96
N ASP A 63 -7.11 3.55 -9.84
CA ASP A 63 -6.92 4.77 -10.62
C ASP A 63 -8.16 5.66 -10.55
N VAL A 64 -7.93 6.97 -10.56
CA VAL A 64 -8.98 7.97 -10.59
C VAL A 64 -9.47 8.13 -12.03
N VAL A 65 -10.75 7.91 -12.24
CA VAL A 65 -11.35 7.91 -13.57
C VAL A 65 -11.44 9.35 -14.10
N GLN A 66 -10.99 9.57 -15.34
CA GLN A 66 -11.02 10.88 -16.03
C GLN A 66 -10.10 11.96 -15.42
N PHE A 67 -9.10 11.57 -14.62
CA PHE A 67 -8.05 12.46 -14.13
C PHE A 67 -6.72 12.22 -14.87
N THR A 68 -5.65 12.89 -14.42
CA THR A 68 -4.34 12.90 -15.05
C THR A 68 -3.63 11.55 -14.96
N ILE A 69 -2.75 11.27 -15.93
CA ILE A 69 -1.87 10.10 -15.90
C ILE A 69 -0.96 10.23 -14.68
N GLY A 70 -1.01 9.26 -13.76
CA GLY A 70 -0.18 9.23 -12.55
C GLY A 70 -0.97 9.15 -11.23
N ASP A 71 -2.30 9.21 -11.26
CA ASP A 71 -3.16 9.15 -10.06
C ASP A 71 -3.41 7.72 -9.55
N GLY A 72 -2.50 6.80 -9.89
CA GLY A 72 -2.56 5.39 -9.55
C GLY A 72 -2.02 5.10 -8.17
N TYR A 73 -2.84 4.55 -7.27
CA TYR A 73 -2.40 4.06 -5.97
C TYR A 73 -2.21 2.54 -6.00
N LEU A 74 -1.15 2.08 -5.33
CA LEU A 74 -0.81 0.68 -5.15
C LEU A 74 -0.73 0.36 -3.65
N CYS A 75 -1.43 -0.69 -3.25
CA CYS A 75 -1.34 -1.23 -1.89
C CYS A 75 -1.20 -2.75 -1.95
N VAL A 76 -0.46 -3.29 -1.00
CA VAL A 76 -0.17 -4.72 -0.91
C VAL A 76 -0.33 -5.17 0.53
N SER A 77 -0.94 -6.33 0.72
CA SER A 77 -0.91 -7.06 1.99
C SER A 77 -0.23 -8.42 1.81
N GLY A 78 0.37 -8.91 2.89
CA GLY A 78 1.21 -10.11 2.94
C GLY A 78 2.71 -9.84 2.80
N LEU A 79 3.13 -8.57 2.86
CA LEU A 79 4.53 -8.15 2.88
C LEU A 79 4.74 -6.86 3.71
N PRO A 80 5.97 -6.58 4.20
CA PRO A 80 7.09 -7.53 4.31
C PRO A 80 6.78 -8.67 5.30
N HIS A 81 5.77 -8.49 6.14
CA HIS A 81 5.27 -9.51 7.05
C HIS A 81 4.21 -10.37 6.34
N ARG A 82 4.43 -11.68 6.35
CA ARG A 82 3.49 -12.66 5.81
C ARG A 82 2.25 -12.71 6.70
N ASN A 83 1.08 -12.72 6.07
CA ASN A 83 -0.21 -12.71 6.76
C ASN A 83 -1.22 -13.52 5.95
N GLU A 84 -1.94 -14.44 6.58
CA GLU A 84 -2.99 -15.25 5.93
C GLU A 84 -4.24 -14.42 5.56
N ASN A 85 -4.46 -13.29 6.23
CA ASN A 85 -5.59 -12.40 6.01
C ASN A 85 -5.36 -11.38 4.89
N HIS A 86 -4.29 -11.54 4.11
CA HIS A 86 -3.88 -10.56 3.10
C HIS A 86 -5.00 -10.24 2.09
N VAL A 87 -5.82 -11.24 1.75
CA VAL A 87 -6.90 -11.08 0.78
C VAL A 87 -8.09 -10.31 1.36
N THR A 88 -8.40 -10.54 2.65
CA THR A 88 -9.52 -9.88 3.31
C THR A 88 -9.22 -8.43 3.60
N GLU A 89 -7.99 -8.12 4.03
CA GLU A 89 -7.55 -6.75 4.26
C GLU A 89 -7.66 -5.89 2.99
N ILE A 90 -7.21 -6.42 1.85
CA ILE A 90 -7.31 -5.71 0.57
C ILE A 90 -8.76 -5.59 0.09
N ALA A 91 -9.58 -6.63 0.30
CA ALA A 91 -11.00 -6.57 -0.05
C ALA A 91 -11.74 -5.51 0.78
N ASP A 92 -11.50 -5.47 2.09
CA ASP A 92 -12.06 -4.48 3.00
C ASP A 92 -11.60 -3.07 2.64
N LEU A 93 -10.29 -2.88 2.46
CA LEU A 93 -9.72 -1.60 2.02
C LEU A 93 -10.38 -1.12 0.73
N SER A 94 -10.53 -2.01 -0.26
CA SER A 94 -11.12 -1.67 -1.56
C SER A 94 -12.58 -1.22 -1.42
N LEU A 95 -13.36 -1.92 -0.59
CA LEU A 95 -14.77 -1.57 -0.34
C LEU A 95 -14.88 -0.24 0.42
N SER A 96 -14.10 -0.06 1.50
CA SER A 96 -14.07 1.17 2.27
C SER A 96 -13.60 2.37 1.45
N LEU A 97 -12.62 2.19 0.57
CA LEU A 97 -12.14 3.26 -0.30
C LEU A 97 -13.20 3.70 -1.31
N LEU A 98 -13.92 2.75 -1.93
CA LEU A 98 -15.05 3.07 -2.81
C LEU A 98 -16.18 3.79 -2.08
N GLU A 99 -16.43 3.45 -0.81
CA GLU A 99 -17.45 4.12 0.00
C GLU A 99 -17.03 5.54 0.40
N ALA A 100 -15.79 5.70 0.87
CA ALA A 100 -15.24 6.99 1.26
C ALA A 100 -15.23 8.00 0.10
N ILE A 101 -14.87 7.57 -1.12
CA ILE A 101 -14.82 8.45 -2.29
C ILE A 101 -16.21 8.93 -2.73
N LYS A 102 -17.28 8.15 -2.48
CA LYS A 102 -18.66 8.62 -2.74
C LYS A 102 -19.08 9.77 -1.85
N LEU A 103 -18.46 9.89 -0.67
CA LEU A 103 -18.72 10.96 0.30
C LEU A 103 -17.78 12.16 0.13
N LEU A 104 -16.80 12.06 -0.77
CA LEU A 104 -15.83 13.12 -1.00
C LEU A 104 -16.45 14.22 -1.86
N GLU A 105 -16.61 15.41 -1.27
CA GLU A 105 -16.96 16.63 -1.98
C GLU A 105 -15.73 17.53 -2.09
N ILE A 106 -15.42 17.99 -3.30
CA ILE A 106 -14.33 18.93 -3.50
C ILE A 106 -14.86 20.36 -3.28
N PRO A 107 -14.35 21.12 -2.30
CA PRO A 107 -14.89 22.45 -1.98
C PRO A 107 -14.91 23.43 -3.16
N HIS A 108 -13.95 23.30 -4.09
CA HIS A 108 -13.84 24.14 -5.28
C HIS A 108 -14.53 23.56 -6.53
N LEU A 109 -15.03 22.31 -6.47
CA LEU A 109 -15.71 21.61 -7.56
C LEU A 109 -16.89 20.76 -7.01
N PRO A 110 -17.92 21.39 -6.41
CA PRO A 110 -18.99 20.68 -5.70
C PRO A 110 -19.85 19.77 -6.60
N ASP A 111 -19.96 20.09 -7.90
CA ASP A 111 -20.74 19.27 -8.85
C ASP A 111 -19.94 18.11 -9.45
N THR A 112 -18.65 18.02 -9.17
CA THR A 112 -17.78 16.98 -9.76
C THR A 112 -17.79 15.74 -8.89
N LYS A 113 -18.29 14.63 -9.45
CA LYS A 113 -18.22 13.32 -8.80
C LYS A 113 -16.92 12.63 -9.18
N ILE A 114 -16.02 12.50 -8.22
CA ILE A 114 -14.84 11.66 -8.38
C ILE A 114 -15.27 10.20 -8.33
N ASN A 115 -14.68 9.39 -9.21
CA ASN A 115 -14.85 7.96 -9.17
C ASN A 115 -13.50 7.30 -9.37
N ILE A 116 -13.30 6.16 -8.73
CA ILE A 116 -12.11 5.34 -8.91
C ILE A 116 -12.52 3.99 -9.50
N ARG A 117 -11.58 3.36 -10.17
CA ARG A 117 -11.67 1.94 -10.51
C ARG A 117 -10.58 1.20 -9.77
N ILE A 118 -10.89 -0.02 -9.36
CA ILE A 118 -9.98 -0.84 -8.57
C ILE A 118 -9.77 -2.18 -9.26
N GLY A 119 -8.54 -2.66 -9.27
CA GLY A 119 -8.17 -4.00 -9.68
C GLY A 119 -7.32 -4.71 -8.63
N ALA A 120 -7.64 -5.95 -8.31
CA ALA A 120 -6.86 -6.74 -7.37
C ALA A 120 -6.54 -8.15 -7.87
N HIS A 121 -5.35 -8.63 -7.54
CA HIS A 121 -4.90 -9.98 -7.85
C HIS A 121 -4.05 -10.54 -6.70
N SER A 122 -4.16 -11.85 -6.48
CA SER A 122 -3.40 -12.57 -5.46
C SER A 122 -2.51 -13.62 -6.11
N GLY A 123 -1.28 -13.74 -5.63
CA GLY A 123 -0.30 -14.69 -6.13
C GLY A 123 1.09 -14.44 -5.56
N ALA A 124 2.08 -15.15 -6.08
CA ALA A 124 3.46 -15.05 -5.63
C ALA A 124 4.15 -13.79 -6.19
N CYS A 125 4.97 -13.14 -5.36
CA CYS A 125 5.81 -12.03 -5.80
C CYS A 125 7.19 -12.08 -5.15
N THR A 126 8.17 -11.45 -5.79
CA THR A 126 9.48 -11.18 -5.18
C THR A 126 9.51 -9.71 -4.76
N ALA A 127 9.95 -9.42 -3.55
CA ALA A 127 10.11 -8.04 -3.08
C ALA A 127 11.54 -7.80 -2.59
N GLY A 128 12.04 -6.58 -2.78
CA GLY A 128 13.42 -6.23 -2.39
C GLY A 128 13.70 -4.75 -2.52
N VAL A 129 14.91 -4.33 -2.12
CA VAL A 129 15.34 -2.94 -2.21
C VAL A 129 16.16 -2.71 -3.47
N VAL A 130 15.79 -1.69 -4.23
CA VAL A 130 16.55 -1.22 -5.41
C VAL A 130 17.17 0.14 -5.11
N GLY A 131 18.44 0.31 -5.47
CA GLY A 131 19.17 1.56 -5.34
C GLY A 131 20.02 1.64 -4.08
N LEU A 132 21.27 2.10 -4.22
CA LEU A 132 22.22 2.25 -3.10
C LEU A 132 22.01 3.58 -2.35
N SER A 133 21.95 4.69 -3.09
CA SER A 133 21.84 6.04 -2.51
C SER A 133 20.40 6.49 -2.30
N MET A 134 19.45 5.92 -3.05
CA MET A 134 18.01 6.20 -2.96
C MET A 134 17.25 4.87 -2.95
N PRO A 135 17.21 4.17 -1.81
CA PRO A 135 16.60 2.85 -1.72
C PRO A 135 15.08 2.94 -1.91
N ARG A 136 14.55 2.11 -2.81
CA ARG A 136 13.12 1.93 -3.02
C ARG A 136 12.76 0.47 -2.78
N TYR A 137 11.72 0.23 -2.01
CA TYR A 137 11.17 -1.11 -1.85
C TYR A 137 10.29 -1.45 -3.06
N CYS A 138 10.71 -2.42 -3.86
CA CYS A 138 10.10 -2.75 -5.14
C CYS A 138 9.53 -4.17 -5.11
N LEU A 139 8.39 -4.34 -5.79
CA LEU A 139 7.82 -5.66 -6.08
C LEU A 139 8.07 -6.06 -7.52
N PHE A 140 8.30 -7.34 -7.71
CA PHE A 140 8.53 -7.97 -8.99
C PHE A 140 7.69 -9.24 -9.13
N GLY A 141 7.34 -9.55 -10.37
CA GLY A 141 6.64 -10.78 -10.73
C GLY A 141 5.35 -10.54 -11.49
N ASP A 142 4.80 -11.63 -12.01
CA ASP A 142 3.57 -11.60 -12.79
C ASP A 142 2.37 -11.08 -12.01
N THR A 143 2.35 -11.27 -10.69
CA THR A 143 1.24 -10.84 -9.84
C THR A 143 1.04 -9.33 -9.88
N VAL A 144 2.12 -8.54 -9.90
CA VAL A 144 2.05 -7.07 -10.02
C VAL A 144 1.44 -6.67 -11.35
N ASN A 145 1.93 -7.29 -12.44
CA ASN A 145 1.46 -7.02 -13.79
C ASN A 145 -0.03 -7.39 -13.96
N ILE A 146 -0.44 -8.56 -13.48
CA ILE A 146 -1.84 -8.99 -13.54
C ILE A 146 -2.73 -8.04 -12.73
N ALA A 147 -2.33 -7.64 -11.52
CA ALA A 147 -3.10 -6.70 -10.69
C ALA A 147 -3.30 -5.35 -11.40
N SER A 148 -2.25 -4.78 -12.00
CA SER A 148 -2.35 -3.57 -12.83
C SER A 148 -3.27 -3.77 -14.05
N ARG A 149 -3.27 -4.97 -14.66
CA ARG A 149 -4.22 -5.28 -15.76
C ARG A 149 -5.65 -5.49 -15.28
N MET A 150 -5.88 -5.95 -14.05
CA MET A 150 -7.21 -5.98 -13.45
C MET A 150 -7.77 -4.57 -13.26
N GLU A 151 -6.93 -3.61 -12.87
CA GLU A 151 -7.35 -2.22 -12.68
C GLU A 151 -7.62 -1.54 -14.01
N SER A 152 -6.68 -1.61 -14.95
CA SER A 152 -6.78 -0.90 -16.23
C SER A 152 -7.89 -1.43 -17.15
N ASN A 153 -8.33 -2.68 -16.98
CA ASN A 153 -9.52 -3.23 -17.64
C ASN A 153 -10.79 -3.12 -16.77
N GLY A 154 -10.69 -2.49 -15.60
CA GLY A 154 -11.76 -2.26 -14.66
C GLY A 154 -12.81 -1.28 -15.15
N LYS A 155 -13.93 -1.22 -14.42
CA LYS A 155 -14.99 -0.25 -14.65
C LYS A 155 -14.99 0.77 -13.51
N ALA A 156 -15.28 2.03 -13.84
CA ALA A 156 -15.46 3.09 -12.86
C ALA A 156 -16.47 2.70 -11.78
N GLY A 157 -16.08 2.86 -10.52
CA GLY A 157 -16.89 2.53 -9.34
C GLY A 157 -16.98 1.05 -9.02
N CYS A 158 -16.16 0.20 -9.65
CA CYS A 158 -16.17 -1.23 -9.45
C CYS A 158 -14.79 -1.75 -9.01
N ILE A 159 -14.79 -2.85 -8.26
CA ILE A 159 -13.60 -3.61 -7.87
C ILE A 159 -13.53 -4.88 -8.70
N GLN A 160 -12.58 -4.92 -9.64
CA GLN A 160 -12.31 -6.11 -10.43
C GLN A 160 -11.29 -7.00 -9.72
N ILE A 161 -11.59 -8.28 -9.63
CA ILE A 161 -10.67 -9.27 -9.06
C ILE A 161 -10.42 -10.43 -10.03
N SER A 162 -9.21 -10.99 -9.96
CA SER A 162 -8.86 -12.22 -10.67
C SER A 162 -9.56 -13.46 -10.08
N ALA A 163 -9.67 -14.54 -10.86
CA ALA A 163 -10.14 -15.84 -10.37
C ALA A 163 -9.39 -16.35 -9.12
N LYS A 164 -8.07 -16.11 -9.04
CA LYS A 164 -7.27 -16.55 -7.89
C LYS A 164 -7.65 -15.80 -6.61
N THR A 165 -7.86 -14.48 -6.70
CA THR A 165 -8.36 -13.68 -5.57
C THR A 165 -9.76 -14.12 -5.16
N HIS A 166 -10.63 -14.39 -6.13
CA HIS A 166 -11.98 -14.88 -5.87
C HIS A 166 -11.97 -16.22 -5.11
N GLU A 167 -11.17 -17.20 -5.54
CA GLU A 167 -11.00 -18.48 -4.83
C GLU A 167 -10.57 -18.28 -3.37
N LEU A 168 -9.62 -17.38 -3.11
CA LEU A 168 -9.18 -17.06 -1.75
C LEU A 168 -10.29 -16.40 -0.93
N LEU A 169 -11.06 -15.49 -1.51
CA LEU A 169 -12.20 -14.86 -0.83
C LEU A 169 -13.34 -15.85 -0.54
N GLU A 170 -13.59 -16.80 -1.44
CA GLU A 170 -14.57 -17.88 -1.19
C GLU A 170 -14.13 -18.79 -0.06
N ASN A 171 -12.85 -19.13 -0.01
CA ASN A 171 -12.27 -19.96 1.06
C ASN A 171 -12.34 -19.27 2.42
N THR A 172 -12.05 -17.98 2.48
CA THR A 172 -12.15 -17.21 3.74
C THR A 172 -13.60 -16.93 4.11
N GLY A 173 -14.47 -16.74 3.11
CA GLY A 173 -15.86 -16.36 3.29
C GLY A 173 -16.04 -14.88 3.67
N GLY A 174 -17.30 -14.47 3.86
CA GLY A 174 -17.64 -13.11 4.31
C GLY A 174 -17.78 -12.06 3.20
N PHE A 175 -17.47 -12.39 1.94
CA PHE A 175 -17.55 -11.48 0.79
C PHE A 175 -18.52 -11.97 -0.29
N VAL A 176 -19.12 -11.04 -1.02
CA VAL A 176 -20.01 -11.29 -2.15
C VAL A 176 -19.28 -10.90 -3.44
N THR A 177 -19.14 -11.87 -4.33
CA THR A 177 -18.51 -11.70 -5.65
C THR A 177 -19.44 -12.17 -6.76
N GLU A 178 -19.38 -11.55 -7.93
CA GLU A 178 -20.12 -11.98 -9.12
C GLU A 178 -19.17 -12.21 -10.31
N PRO A 179 -19.45 -13.18 -11.20
CA PRO A 179 -18.66 -13.38 -12.40
C PRO A 179 -18.82 -12.21 -13.36
N ARG A 180 -17.70 -11.60 -13.77
CA ARG A 180 -17.67 -10.63 -14.87
C ARG A 180 -17.60 -11.33 -16.22
N GLY A 181 -16.96 -12.50 -16.25
CA GLY A 181 -16.66 -13.28 -17.45
C GLY A 181 -15.20 -13.19 -17.86
N GLN A 182 -14.93 -13.62 -19.09
CA GLN A 182 -13.58 -13.74 -19.63
C GLN A 182 -13.11 -12.45 -20.28
N ILE A 183 -11.89 -12.02 -19.95
CA ILE A 183 -11.23 -10.85 -20.55
C ILE A 183 -9.84 -11.22 -21.06
N LEU A 184 -9.41 -10.55 -22.13
CA LEU A 184 -8.07 -10.74 -22.69
C LEU A 184 -7.06 -9.87 -21.94
N ILE A 185 -6.14 -10.51 -21.22
CA ILE A 185 -5.04 -9.86 -20.50
C ILE A 185 -3.75 -9.97 -21.32
N LYS A 186 -3.13 -8.83 -21.61
CA LYS A 186 -1.87 -8.76 -22.36
C LYS A 186 -0.79 -9.61 -21.67
N GLY A 187 -0.19 -10.54 -22.42
CA GLY A 187 0.87 -11.43 -21.91
C GLY A 187 0.38 -12.63 -21.10
N LYS A 188 -0.92 -12.73 -20.78
CA LYS A 188 -1.52 -13.89 -20.07
C LYS A 188 -2.58 -14.63 -20.89
N GLY A 189 -3.19 -13.96 -21.86
CA GLY A 189 -4.26 -14.53 -22.65
C GLY A 189 -5.62 -14.31 -21.99
N ILE A 190 -6.56 -15.21 -22.22
CA ILE A 190 -7.92 -15.08 -21.71
C ILE A 190 -7.93 -15.47 -20.23
N MET A 191 -8.43 -14.59 -19.37
CA MET A 191 -8.58 -14.81 -17.93
C MET A 191 -10.02 -14.60 -17.51
N GLU A 192 -10.51 -15.46 -16.62
CA GLU A 192 -11.78 -15.25 -15.95
C GLU A 192 -11.63 -14.23 -14.81
N THR A 193 -12.61 -13.36 -14.70
CA THR A 193 -12.61 -12.25 -13.74
C THR A 193 -13.96 -12.11 -13.06
N PHE A 194 -13.92 -11.47 -11.90
CA PHE A 194 -15.06 -11.30 -11.01
C PHE A 194 -15.14 -9.85 -10.54
N TRP A 195 -16.33 -9.43 -10.15
CA TRP A 195 -16.53 -8.19 -9.39
C TRP A 195 -16.65 -8.52 -7.91
N LEU A 196 -15.94 -7.77 -7.08
CA LEU A 196 -16.18 -7.73 -5.64
C LEU A 196 -17.25 -6.67 -5.35
N LEU A 197 -18.36 -7.09 -4.74
CA LEU A 197 -19.54 -6.24 -4.56
C LEU A 197 -19.65 -5.66 -3.15
N SER A 198 -19.58 -6.53 -2.14
CA SER A 198 -19.77 -6.14 -0.74
C SER A 198 -19.31 -7.24 0.22
N ARG A 199 -19.37 -6.96 1.52
CA ARG A 199 -19.45 -8.02 2.53
C ARG A 199 -20.81 -8.72 2.50
N THR A 200 -20.84 -9.95 3.00
CA THR A 200 -22.08 -10.70 3.22
C THR A 200 -22.89 -10.09 4.37
N PRO A 201 -24.24 -10.18 4.37
CA PRO A 201 -25.10 -9.52 5.36
C PRO A 201 -24.84 -9.94 6.82
N SER A 202 -24.26 -11.11 7.06
CA SER A 202 -23.89 -11.59 8.40
C SER A 202 -22.63 -10.93 8.97
N HIS A 203 -21.89 -10.18 8.14
CA HIS A 203 -20.60 -9.56 8.46
C HIS A 203 -20.61 -8.08 8.08
N ALA A 204 -21.71 -7.36 8.35
CA ALA A 204 -21.78 -5.91 8.17
C ALA A 204 -20.57 -5.21 8.84
N PRO A 205 -20.02 -4.14 8.25
CA PRO A 205 -18.74 -3.59 8.68
C PRO A 205 -18.78 -3.09 10.13
N PHE A 206 -17.75 -3.43 10.91
CA PHE A 206 -17.53 -2.91 12.27
C PHE A 206 -17.04 -1.45 12.26
N LEU A 207 -16.73 -0.89 11.10
CA LEU A 207 -16.27 0.49 10.96
C LEU A 207 -17.44 1.47 10.88
N GLN A 208 -18.03 1.75 12.04
CA GLN A 208 -18.70 3.03 12.28
C GLN A 208 -17.67 4.04 12.78
N ALA A 209 -16.66 4.34 11.96
CA ALA A 209 -15.79 5.48 12.22
C ALA A 209 -16.56 6.75 11.84
N GLN A 210 -17.07 7.45 12.85
CA GLN A 210 -17.53 8.82 12.70
C GLN A 210 -16.32 9.67 12.26
N ILE A 211 -16.34 10.15 11.02
CA ILE A 211 -15.44 11.23 10.61
C ILE A 211 -16.04 12.51 11.19
N SER A 212 -15.48 12.97 12.31
CA SER A 212 -15.76 14.29 12.86
C SER A 212 -15.19 15.35 11.91
N VAL A 213 -15.95 16.42 11.69
CA VAL A 213 -15.78 17.44 10.63
C VAL A 213 -14.60 18.41 10.91
N ASP A 214 -13.70 18.04 11.80
CA ASP A 214 -12.72 18.91 12.46
C ASP A 214 -11.27 18.39 12.38
N GLY A 215 -11.00 17.41 11.51
CA GLY A 215 -9.62 17.10 11.05
C GLY A 215 -8.67 16.64 12.16
N SER A 216 -9.20 16.12 13.27
CA SER A 216 -8.43 15.57 14.39
C SER A 216 -8.82 14.10 14.57
N ILE A 217 -7.87 13.19 14.34
CA ILE A 217 -8.01 11.76 14.62
C ILE A 217 -7.56 11.48 16.06
N ASP A 218 -8.44 11.70 17.03
CA ASP A 218 -8.26 11.17 18.38
C ASP A 218 -9.03 9.85 18.51
N GLY A 219 -8.31 8.76 18.31
CA GLY A 219 -8.79 7.40 18.46
C GLY A 219 -7.63 6.43 18.44
N HIS A 220 -7.56 5.57 19.44
CA HIS A 220 -6.61 4.45 19.49
C HIS A 220 -6.84 3.58 18.25
N VAL A 221 -5.94 3.65 17.26
CA VAL A 221 -5.91 2.74 16.11
C VAL A 221 -5.12 1.52 16.55
N ASP A 222 -5.79 0.61 17.27
CA ASP A 222 -5.27 -0.73 17.45
C ASP A 222 -5.45 -1.50 16.12
N GLU A 223 -4.32 -1.96 15.58
CA GLU A 223 -4.17 -3.00 14.53
C GLU A 223 -4.75 -2.73 13.13
N VAL A 224 -4.13 -1.82 12.39
CA VAL A 224 -3.97 -1.94 10.93
C VAL A 224 -2.46 -1.86 10.61
N SER A 225 -1.69 -2.82 11.11
CA SER A 225 -0.22 -2.71 11.20
C SER A 225 0.56 -3.03 9.93
N ASP A 226 -0.05 -3.61 8.88
CA ASP A 226 0.74 -4.27 7.82
C ASP A 226 0.34 -3.91 6.37
N LEU A 227 -0.42 -2.82 6.15
CA LEU A 227 -0.67 -2.30 4.81
C LEU A 227 0.48 -1.41 4.35
N GLN A 228 1.41 -1.96 3.57
CA GLN A 228 2.46 -1.17 2.93
C GLN A 228 1.87 -0.51 1.66
N CYS A 229 1.55 0.78 1.76
CA CYS A 229 1.25 1.61 0.60
C CYS A 229 2.57 1.90 -0.14
N LEU A 230 2.73 1.37 -1.34
CA LEU A 230 3.88 1.68 -2.20
C LEU A 230 3.40 2.64 -3.26
N ILE A 231 3.71 3.92 -3.09
CA ILE A 231 3.50 4.92 -4.12
C ILE A 231 4.48 4.60 -5.26
N ASN A 232 3.98 3.99 -6.32
CA ASN A 232 4.77 3.78 -7.53
C ASN A 232 4.68 5.02 -8.42
N GLU A 233 5.75 5.82 -8.41
CA GLU A 233 5.99 6.81 -9.45
C GLU A 233 6.44 6.17 -10.78
N THR A 234 6.59 4.85 -10.92
CA THR A 234 7.03 4.26 -12.19
C THR A 234 6.69 2.77 -12.30
N CYS A 235 5.55 2.45 -12.93
CA CYS A 235 5.32 1.13 -13.55
C CYS A 235 5.29 1.19 -15.09
N ASP A 236 5.57 2.35 -15.69
CA ASP A 236 5.41 2.54 -17.14
C ASP A 236 6.58 2.06 -18.02
N ASN A 237 7.60 1.38 -17.48
CA ASN A 237 8.74 0.94 -18.29
C ASN A 237 9.32 -0.43 -17.92
N PHE A 238 8.48 -1.47 -17.82
CA PHE A 238 8.91 -2.86 -18.07
C PHE A 238 7.78 -3.71 -18.70
#